data_AF-A0A0P0ACH0-F1
#
_entry.id   AF-A0A0P0ACH0-F1
#
_cell.length_a   1.000
_cell.length_b   1.000
_cell.length_c   1.000
_cell.angle_alpha   90.00
_cell.angle_beta   90.00
_cell.angle_gamma   90.00
#
_symmetry.space_group_name_H-M   'P 1'
#
loop_
_entity.id
_entity.type
_entity.pdbx_description
1 polymer ?
#
loop_
_entity_poly.entity_id
_entity_poly.type
_entity_poly.pdbx_seq_one_letter_code
_entity_poly.pdbx_strand_id
1 'polypeptide(L)'
;MKRTILTAFGLAAGLALPAATATAEDIKVGLLLPFSGVYASLGNEIEAGFTLGLEQFGADTETTFVVVSEDTEVKPPVALGKAKKLILQDKVDVMVGIVSSGVLGAVRDVVHGAQVPLIVANAGNDGATGESCSPYITRMSFSNGQINRPMGQWMYEQGVRKVYTLAPDYAAGHQMIEGFKATFTAAGGEVVGQDFTPFQKTQDFGPYMAQAKASGADAV
;
A
#
# COMPACT_ATOMS: atom_id res chain seq x y z
N MET A 1 55.22 -32.60 65.75
CA MET A 1 56.02 -31.78 64.81
C MET A 1 56.09 -32.51 63.47
N LYS A 2 56.05 -31.76 62.34
CA LYS A 2 55.96 -32.16 60.91
C LYS A 2 54.49 -32.27 60.41
N ARG A 3 53.87 -31.18 59.92
CA ARG A 3 53.89 -30.54 58.57
C ARG A 3 53.44 -31.45 57.43
N THR A 4 52.25 -31.20 56.87
CA THR A 4 52.02 -31.24 55.41
C THR A 4 50.81 -30.36 55.06
N ILE A 5 51.05 -29.28 54.32
CA ILE A 5 50.04 -28.44 53.67
C ILE A 5 49.94 -28.95 52.24
N LEU A 6 48.74 -29.36 51.80
CA LEU A 6 48.45 -29.63 50.39
C LEU A 6 47.49 -28.55 49.87
N THR A 7 48.06 -27.65 49.08
CA THR A 7 47.37 -26.64 48.29
C THR A 7 46.75 -27.32 47.06
N ALA A 8 45.42 -27.38 46.99
CA ALA A 8 44.71 -27.86 45.80
C ALA A 8 44.49 -26.68 44.84
N PHE A 9 45.20 -26.69 43.72
CA PHE A 9 45.02 -25.75 42.60
C PHE A 9 43.87 -26.28 41.73
N GLY A 10 42.67 -25.73 41.90
CA GLY A 10 41.51 -26.06 41.08
C GLY A 10 41.60 -25.39 39.71
N LEU A 11 41.86 -26.16 38.66
CA LEU A 11 41.87 -25.71 37.28
C LEU A 11 40.42 -25.46 36.82
N ALA A 12 39.97 -24.21 36.85
CA ALA A 12 38.69 -23.80 36.29
C ALA A 12 38.78 -23.81 34.75
N ALA A 13 38.42 -24.93 34.14
CA ALA A 13 38.20 -25.02 32.70
C ALA A 13 36.91 -24.26 32.36
N GLY A 14 37.05 -23.01 31.94
CA GLY A 14 35.97 -22.24 31.35
C GLY A 14 35.53 -22.90 30.04
N LEU A 15 34.36 -23.54 30.05
CA LEU A 15 33.65 -23.92 28.83
C LEU A 15 33.24 -22.63 28.11
N ALA A 16 34.06 -22.21 27.15
CA ALA A 16 33.66 -21.22 26.16
C ALA A 16 32.58 -21.88 25.28
N LEU A 17 31.32 -21.56 25.57
CA LEU A 17 30.22 -21.81 24.63
C LEU A 17 30.55 -21.04 23.35
N PRO A 18 30.57 -21.69 22.17
CA PRO A 18 30.71 -20.95 20.92
C PRO A 18 29.50 -20.02 20.82
N ALA A 19 29.76 -18.72 20.70
CA ALA A 19 28.74 -17.77 20.31
C ALA A 19 28.21 -18.24 18.94
N ALA A 20 26.95 -18.66 18.90
CA ALA A 20 26.28 -18.87 17.63
C ALA A 20 26.25 -17.51 16.93
N THR A 21 27.12 -17.33 15.95
CA THR A 21 26.98 -16.26 14.96
C THR A 21 25.66 -16.53 14.26
N ALA A 22 24.64 -15.73 14.59
CA ALA A 22 23.39 -15.74 13.84
C ALA A 22 23.74 -15.49 12.38
N THR A 23 23.52 -16.49 11.52
CA THR A 23 23.55 -16.28 10.07
C THR A 23 22.51 -15.23 9.76
N ALA A 24 22.88 -14.17 9.03
CA ALA A 24 21.92 -13.20 8.52
C ALA A 24 20.82 -13.98 7.77
N GLU A 25 19.61 -14.00 8.33
CA GLU A 25 18.49 -14.71 7.72
C GLU A 25 18.01 -13.87 6.53
N ASP A 26 17.95 -14.48 5.34
CA ASP A 26 17.47 -13.81 4.13
C ASP A 26 16.04 -13.30 4.37
N ILE A 27 15.80 -12.00 4.18
CA ILE A 27 14.46 -11.42 4.26
C ILE A 27 13.79 -11.58 2.89
N LYS A 28 12.72 -12.35 2.84
CA LYS A 28 11.90 -12.53 1.64
C LYS A 28 10.83 -11.45 1.52
N VAL A 29 10.86 -10.73 0.41
CA VAL A 29 9.92 -9.67 0.10
C VAL A 29 8.98 -10.11 -1.02
N GLY A 30 7.69 -10.16 -0.76
CA GLY A 30 6.66 -10.36 -1.78
C GLY A 30 6.25 -9.04 -2.41
N LEU A 31 6.70 -8.77 -3.64
CA LEU A 31 6.34 -7.56 -4.37
C LEU A 31 5.06 -7.79 -5.18
N LEU A 32 3.93 -7.26 -4.72
CA LEU A 32 2.63 -7.43 -5.35
C LEU A 32 2.17 -6.13 -6.02
N LEU A 33 2.50 -5.98 -7.30
CA LEU A 33 2.29 -4.76 -8.10
C LEU A 33 1.57 -5.07 -9.42
N PRO A 34 0.96 -4.07 -10.09
CA PRO A 34 0.45 -4.25 -11.45
C PRO A 34 1.60 -4.15 -12.46
N PHE A 35 2.01 -5.27 -13.03
CA PHE A 35 2.97 -5.31 -14.15
C PHE A 35 2.26 -5.31 -15.51
N SER A 36 0.94 -5.46 -15.50
CA SER A 36 0.08 -5.35 -16.67
C SER A 36 -1.15 -4.47 -16.40
N GLY A 37 -1.86 -4.11 -17.48
CA GLY A 37 -3.07 -3.30 -17.42
C GLY A 37 -2.81 -1.80 -17.24
N VAL A 38 -3.85 -1.05 -16.87
CA VAL A 38 -3.85 0.43 -16.87
C VAL A 38 -2.87 1.07 -15.88
N TYR A 39 -2.32 0.31 -14.94
CA TYR A 39 -1.37 0.79 -13.94
C TYR A 39 0.04 0.21 -14.10
N ALA A 40 0.34 -0.44 -15.23
CA ALA A 40 1.64 -1.09 -15.47
C ALA A 40 2.83 -0.12 -15.31
N SER A 41 2.74 1.10 -15.85
CA SER A 41 3.81 2.11 -15.70
C SER A 41 4.10 2.40 -14.24
N LEU A 42 3.04 2.65 -13.45
CA LEU A 42 3.16 2.95 -12.03
C LEU A 42 3.72 1.76 -11.23
N GLY A 43 3.33 0.52 -11.57
CA GLY A 43 3.92 -0.68 -10.98
C GLY A 43 5.41 -0.79 -11.25
N ASN A 44 5.83 -0.62 -12.52
CA ASN A 44 7.24 -0.66 -12.92
C ASN A 44 8.07 0.45 -12.26
N GLU A 45 7.51 1.66 -12.12
CA GLU A 45 8.16 2.79 -11.45
C GLU A 45 8.35 2.52 -9.95
N ILE A 46 7.35 1.93 -9.28
CA ILE A 46 7.46 1.53 -7.88
C ILE A 46 8.50 0.41 -7.71
N GLU A 47 8.54 -0.59 -8.60
CA GLU A 47 9.55 -1.65 -8.56
C GLU A 47 10.96 -1.10 -8.77
N ALA A 48 11.15 -0.18 -9.71
CA ALA A 48 12.43 0.47 -9.95
C ALA A 48 12.90 1.27 -8.71
N GLY A 49 12.01 2.06 -8.12
CA GLY A 49 12.31 2.81 -6.90
C GLY A 49 12.59 1.92 -5.69
N PHE A 50 11.85 0.82 -5.54
CA PHE A 50 12.06 -0.16 -4.48
C PHE A 50 13.41 -0.87 -4.64
N THR A 51 13.74 -1.30 -5.85
CA THR A 51 15.03 -1.92 -6.19
C THR A 51 16.19 -0.98 -5.88
N LEU A 52 16.11 0.28 -6.33
CA LEU A 52 17.12 1.29 -6.00
C LEU A 52 17.29 1.49 -4.50
N GLY A 53 16.18 1.50 -3.75
CA GLY A 53 16.20 1.59 -2.29
C GLY A 53 16.90 0.40 -1.64
N LEU A 54 16.65 -0.82 -2.13
CA LEU A 54 17.34 -2.03 -1.67
C LEU A 54 18.83 -2.04 -2.04
N GLU A 55 19.20 -1.55 -3.22
CA GLU A 55 20.61 -1.43 -3.62
C GLU A 55 21.37 -0.46 -2.72
N GLN A 56 20.76 0.67 -2.36
CA GLN A 56 21.36 1.67 -1.48
C GLN A 56 21.40 1.20 -0.02
N PHE A 57 20.27 0.76 0.52
CA PHE A 57 20.18 0.34 1.91
C PHE A 57 20.88 -1.00 2.15
N GLY A 58 20.65 -1.97 1.27
CA GLY A 58 21.19 -3.32 1.40
C GLY A 58 22.71 -3.35 1.32
N ALA A 59 23.34 -2.44 0.57
CA ALA A 59 24.80 -2.30 0.54
C ALA A 59 25.41 -1.94 1.91
N ASP A 60 24.62 -1.33 2.80
CA ASP A 60 25.03 -0.92 4.14
C ASP A 60 24.64 -1.96 5.22
N THR A 61 24.09 -3.12 4.85
CA THR A 61 23.69 -4.17 5.79
C THR A 61 24.28 -5.53 5.45
N GLU A 62 24.43 -6.40 6.46
CA GLU A 62 24.75 -7.83 6.24
C GLU A 62 23.51 -8.66 5.85
N THR A 63 22.34 -8.03 5.72
CA THR A 63 21.07 -8.68 5.40
C THR A 63 20.90 -8.87 3.89
N THR A 64 20.58 -10.08 3.47
CA THR A 64 20.18 -10.38 2.09
C THR A 64 18.67 -10.19 1.93
N PHE A 65 18.25 -9.47 0.89
CA PHE A 65 16.84 -9.35 0.52
C PHE A 65 16.54 -10.19 -0.72
N VAL A 66 15.54 -11.08 -0.63
CA VAL A 66 15.09 -11.93 -1.75
C VAL A 66 13.71 -11.46 -2.18
N VAL A 67 13.63 -10.80 -3.34
CA VAL A 67 12.37 -10.28 -3.87
C VAL A 67 11.68 -11.33 -4.76
N VAL A 68 10.40 -11.58 -4.49
CA VAL A 68 9.51 -12.41 -5.31
C VAL A 68 8.35 -11.55 -5.80
N SER A 69 8.30 -11.30 -7.10
CA SER A 69 7.31 -10.43 -7.72
C SER A 69 6.11 -11.21 -8.26
N GLU A 70 4.90 -10.66 -8.10
CA GLU A 70 3.66 -11.19 -8.68
C GLU A 70 2.80 -10.06 -9.27
N ASP A 71 2.17 -10.32 -10.43
CA ASP A 71 1.31 -9.36 -11.09
C ASP A 71 -0.13 -9.40 -10.54
N THR A 72 -0.62 -8.23 -10.13
CA THR A 72 -2.02 -8.06 -9.72
C THR A 72 -3.00 -8.04 -10.89
N GLU A 73 -2.52 -7.76 -12.11
CA GLU A 73 -3.33 -7.48 -13.31
C GLU A 73 -4.39 -6.38 -13.12
N VAL A 74 -4.30 -5.61 -12.02
CA VAL A 74 -5.34 -4.69 -11.55
C VAL A 74 -6.69 -5.42 -11.30
N LYS A 75 -6.66 -6.74 -11.06
CA LYS A 75 -7.84 -7.58 -10.83
C LYS A 75 -7.86 -8.13 -9.40
N PRO A 76 -8.83 -7.73 -8.56
CA PRO A 76 -8.87 -8.18 -7.17
C PRO A 76 -8.84 -9.72 -6.97
N PRO A 77 -9.57 -10.54 -7.75
CA PRO A 77 -9.50 -12.00 -7.61
C PRO A 77 -8.11 -12.59 -7.95
N VAL A 78 -7.44 -12.06 -8.97
CA VAL A 78 -6.09 -12.49 -9.36
C VAL A 78 -5.11 -12.14 -8.25
N ALA A 79 -5.11 -10.88 -7.82
CA ALA A 79 -4.24 -10.41 -6.76
C ALA A 79 -4.43 -11.16 -5.42
N LEU A 80 -5.66 -11.53 -5.07
CA LEU A 80 -5.92 -12.38 -3.90
C LEU A 80 -5.28 -13.77 -4.02
N GLY A 81 -5.34 -14.38 -5.21
CA GLY A 81 -4.64 -15.64 -5.49
C GLY A 81 -3.13 -15.49 -5.37
N LYS A 82 -2.56 -14.40 -5.91
CA LYS A 82 -1.13 -14.11 -5.84
C LYS A 82 -0.64 -13.79 -4.43
N ALA A 83 -1.40 -13.02 -3.65
CA ALA A 83 -1.11 -12.76 -2.24
C ALA A 83 -1.08 -14.07 -1.44
N LYS A 84 -2.05 -14.97 -1.65
CA LYS A 84 -2.05 -16.31 -1.03
C LYS A 84 -0.83 -17.12 -1.43
N LYS A 85 -0.39 -17.06 -2.69
CA LYS A 85 0.84 -17.74 -3.14
C LYS A 85 2.07 -17.19 -2.41
N LEU A 86 2.26 -15.88 -2.42
CA LEU A 86 3.38 -15.21 -1.74
C LEU A 86 3.44 -15.59 -0.25
N ILE A 87 2.30 -15.57 0.44
CA ILE A 87 2.21 -15.89 1.88
C ILE A 87 2.40 -17.40 2.14
N LEU A 88 1.65 -18.26 1.45
CA LEU A 88 1.54 -19.68 1.83
C LEU A 88 2.58 -20.57 1.16
N GLN A 89 3.04 -20.22 -0.04
CA GLN A 89 4.00 -21.02 -0.81
C GLN A 89 5.40 -20.42 -0.76
N ASP A 90 5.54 -19.15 -1.12
CA ASP A 90 6.85 -18.49 -1.15
C ASP A 90 7.35 -18.13 0.27
N LYS A 91 6.41 -18.05 1.23
CA LYS A 91 6.64 -17.74 2.65
C LYS A 91 7.42 -16.45 2.82
N VAL A 92 6.91 -15.38 2.19
CA VAL A 92 7.51 -14.04 2.31
C VAL A 92 7.35 -13.50 3.73
N ASP A 93 8.37 -12.80 4.22
CA ASP A 93 8.39 -12.19 5.55
C ASP A 93 7.62 -10.86 5.56
N VAL A 94 7.60 -10.18 4.42
CA VAL A 94 6.89 -8.91 4.21
C VAL A 94 6.36 -8.85 2.80
N MET A 95 5.18 -8.26 2.63
CA MET A 95 4.66 -7.86 1.33
C MET A 95 4.85 -6.37 1.12
N VAL A 96 5.22 -6.00 -0.10
CA VAL A 96 5.36 -4.61 -0.52
C VAL A 96 4.50 -4.39 -1.75
N GLY A 97 3.90 -3.21 -1.80
CA GLY A 97 3.02 -2.80 -2.86
C GLY A 97 1.63 -2.51 -2.33
N ILE A 98 0.88 -1.80 -3.15
CA ILE A 98 -0.29 -2.24 -3.90
C ILE A 98 -0.79 -0.95 -4.51
N VAL A 99 -1.14 -0.98 -5.78
CA VAL A 99 -1.51 0.24 -6.51
C VAL A 99 -3.01 0.50 -6.50
N SER A 100 -3.81 -0.51 -6.81
CA SER A 100 -5.26 -0.37 -6.89
C SER A 100 -5.94 -0.47 -5.52
N SER A 101 -6.77 0.51 -5.18
CA SER A 101 -7.57 0.50 -3.94
C SER A 101 -8.53 -0.70 -3.85
N GLY A 102 -9.03 -1.19 -4.99
CA GLY A 102 -9.84 -2.41 -5.04
C GLY A 102 -9.04 -3.68 -4.76
N VAL A 103 -7.79 -3.73 -5.24
CA VAL A 103 -6.87 -4.84 -4.93
C VAL A 103 -6.51 -4.84 -3.44
N LEU A 104 -6.18 -3.67 -2.87
CA LEU A 104 -5.88 -3.57 -1.44
C LEU A 104 -7.04 -4.07 -0.57
N GLY A 105 -8.27 -3.65 -0.91
CA GLY A 105 -9.46 -4.13 -0.21
C GLY A 105 -9.61 -5.66 -0.27
N ALA A 106 -9.35 -6.28 -1.41
CA ALA A 106 -9.48 -7.73 -1.58
C ALA A 106 -8.41 -8.55 -0.87
N VAL A 107 -7.18 -8.02 -0.71
CA VAL A 107 -6.10 -8.76 -0.04
C VAL A 107 -5.99 -8.45 1.46
N ARG A 108 -6.68 -7.42 1.96
CA ARG A 108 -6.59 -6.99 3.36
C ARG A 108 -6.76 -8.14 4.35
N ASP A 109 -7.82 -8.93 4.18
CA ASP A 109 -8.16 -9.98 5.14
C ASP A 109 -7.18 -11.15 5.13
N VAL A 110 -6.62 -11.50 3.97
CA VAL A 110 -5.62 -12.57 3.90
C VAL A 110 -4.31 -12.13 4.56
N VAL A 111 -3.89 -10.89 4.34
CA VAL A 111 -2.70 -10.29 4.97
C VAL A 111 -2.88 -10.20 6.48
N HIS A 112 -4.02 -9.67 6.93
CA HIS A 112 -4.35 -9.56 8.35
C HIS A 112 -4.41 -10.93 9.04
N GLY A 113 -5.12 -11.89 8.46
CA GLY A 113 -5.26 -13.23 9.03
C GLY A 113 -3.96 -14.03 9.04
N ALA A 114 -3.07 -13.80 8.08
CA ALA A 114 -1.76 -14.43 8.03
C ALA A 114 -0.70 -13.73 8.90
N GLN A 115 -1.01 -12.54 9.43
CA GLN A 115 -0.08 -11.72 10.22
C GLN A 115 1.21 -11.35 9.47
N VAL A 116 1.16 -11.31 8.14
CA VAL A 116 2.28 -10.88 7.30
C VAL A 116 2.22 -9.36 7.12
N PRO A 117 3.26 -8.59 7.48
CA PRO A 117 3.29 -7.16 7.23
C PRO A 117 3.12 -6.82 5.75
N LEU A 118 2.30 -5.82 5.46
CA LEU A 118 2.09 -5.24 4.13
C LEU A 118 2.41 -3.74 4.16
N ILE A 119 3.34 -3.33 3.31
CA ILE A 119 3.67 -1.92 3.08
C ILE A 119 2.98 -1.46 1.78
N VAL A 120 1.91 -0.68 1.93
CA VAL A 120 1.14 -0.15 0.81
C VAL A 120 1.86 1.01 0.14
N ALA A 121 2.22 0.81 -1.12
CA ALA A 121 3.01 1.75 -1.91
C ALA A 121 2.18 2.90 -2.53
N ASN A 122 0.90 2.67 -2.87
CA ASN A 122 0.07 3.71 -3.51
C ASN A 122 -1.41 3.67 -3.11
N ALA A 123 -2.03 2.49 -3.07
CA ALA A 123 -3.48 2.34 -2.88
C ALA A 123 -4.02 3.11 -1.67
N GLY A 124 -5.03 3.95 -1.91
CA GLY A 124 -5.60 4.83 -0.89
C GLY A 124 -6.87 4.33 -0.21
N ASN A 125 -7.19 3.02 -0.30
CA ASN A 125 -8.44 2.47 0.24
C ASN A 125 -8.67 2.92 1.70
N ASP A 126 -9.72 3.72 1.92
CA ASP A 126 -9.98 4.33 3.22
C ASP A 126 -10.26 3.28 4.31
N GLY A 127 -10.97 2.21 3.97
CA GLY A 127 -11.32 1.14 4.90
C GLY A 127 -10.09 0.37 5.39
N ALA A 128 -9.09 0.14 4.53
CA ALA A 128 -7.91 -0.66 4.85
C ALA A 128 -7.05 -0.09 5.99
N THR A 129 -7.12 1.23 6.22
CA THR A 129 -6.44 1.90 7.35
C THR A 129 -7.42 2.74 8.18
N GLY A 130 -8.71 2.48 8.07
CA GLY A 130 -9.78 3.22 8.72
C GLY A 130 -10.61 2.25 9.55
N GLU A 131 -11.86 2.06 9.17
CA GLU A 131 -12.79 1.15 9.87
C GLU A 131 -12.27 -0.29 9.99
N SER A 132 -11.60 -0.79 8.95
CA SER A 132 -11.02 -2.14 8.89
C SER A 132 -9.50 -2.14 9.05
N CYS A 133 -8.96 -1.19 9.82
CA CYS A 133 -7.51 -1.09 10.06
C CYS A 133 -6.92 -2.42 10.54
N SER A 134 -5.66 -2.66 10.18
CA SER A 134 -4.91 -3.86 10.56
C SER A 134 -3.55 -3.43 11.12
N PRO A 135 -3.08 -4.02 12.22
CA PRO A 135 -1.72 -3.76 12.73
C PRO A 135 -0.62 -4.27 11.78
N TYR A 136 -0.99 -5.10 10.79
CA TYR A 136 -0.07 -5.63 9.78
C TYR A 136 -0.08 -4.83 8.48
N ILE A 137 -0.84 -3.73 8.38
CA ILE A 137 -0.92 -2.94 7.15
C ILE A 137 -0.46 -1.52 7.44
N THR A 138 0.67 -1.14 6.85
CA THR A 138 1.21 0.21 6.89
C THR A 138 1.06 0.84 5.51
N ARG A 139 0.48 2.02 5.42
CA ARG A 139 0.40 2.78 4.17
C ARG A 139 1.39 3.93 4.18
N MET A 140 2.27 3.96 3.17
CA MET A 140 3.24 5.04 2.98
C MET A 140 2.74 6.15 2.04
N SER A 141 1.64 5.91 1.34
CA SER A 141 1.00 6.85 0.42
C SER A 141 -0.04 7.74 1.15
N PHE A 142 -1.22 7.91 0.55
CA PHE A 142 -2.34 8.73 1.00
C PHE A 142 -3.59 7.89 1.22
N SER A 143 -4.56 8.37 2.00
CA SER A 143 -5.96 7.86 1.94
C SER A 143 -6.74 8.61 0.86
N ASN A 144 -7.65 7.93 0.16
CA ASN A 144 -8.46 8.51 -0.91
C ASN A 144 -9.25 9.72 -0.41
N GLY A 145 -9.91 9.59 0.74
CA GLY A 145 -10.61 10.72 1.35
C GLY A 145 -9.68 11.80 1.91
N GLN A 146 -8.48 11.43 2.40
CA GLN A 146 -7.53 12.38 3.01
C GLN A 146 -7.15 13.52 2.06
N ILE A 147 -6.81 13.21 0.80
CA ILE A 147 -6.32 14.22 -0.14
C ILE A 147 -7.46 15.02 -0.79
N ASN A 148 -8.70 14.49 -0.80
CA ASN A 148 -9.84 15.13 -1.46
C ASN A 148 -10.67 16.03 -0.51
N ARG A 149 -10.69 15.73 0.80
CA ARG A 149 -11.40 16.55 1.78
C ARG A 149 -10.97 18.03 1.79
N PRO A 150 -9.67 18.38 1.80
CA PRO A 150 -9.26 19.80 1.80
C PRO A 150 -9.71 20.55 0.54
N MET A 151 -9.80 19.85 -0.59
CA MET A 151 -10.16 20.43 -1.88
C MET A 151 -11.60 21.00 -1.87
N GLY A 152 -12.55 20.29 -1.26
CA GLY A 152 -13.94 20.76 -1.20
C GLY A 152 -14.11 22.09 -0.47
N GLN A 153 -13.51 22.24 0.72
CA GLN A 153 -13.56 23.51 1.44
C GLN A 153 -12.84 24.61 0.65
N TRP A 154 -11.63 24.33 0.15
CA TRP A 154 -10.83 25.32 -0.56
C TRP A 154 -11.54 25.84 -1.82
N MET A 155 -12.15 24.98 -2.63
CA MET A 155 -12.87 25.39 -3.84
C MET A 155 -14.03 26.34 -3.51
N TYR A 156 -14.78 26.07 -2.45
CA TYR A 156 -15.85 26.97 -2.02
C TYR A 156 -15.29 28.33 -1.57
N GLU A 157 -14.18 28.35 -0.85
CA GLU A 157 -13.50 29.59 -0.46
C GLU A 157 -12.99 30.39 -1.67
N GLN A 158 -12.65 29.73 -2.78
CA GLN A 158 -12.29 30.36 -4.06
C GLN A 158 -13.49 30.85 -4.89
N GLY A 159 -14.72 30.75 -4.37
CA GLY A 159 -15.91 31.25 -5.03
C GLY A 159 -16.62 30.25 -5.94
N VAL A 160 -16.14 29.00 -6.03
CA VAL A 160 -16.87 27.92 -6.71
C VAL A 160 -18.14 27.60 -5.91
N ARG A 161 -19.29 27.50 -6.58
CA ARG A 161 -20.57 27.20 -5.92
C ARG A 161 -21.21 25.91 -6.43
N LYS A 162 -21.00 25.57 -7.71
CA LYS A 162 -21.55 24.39 -8.36
C LYS A 162 -20.44 23.55 -8.96
N VAL A 163 -20.44 22.24 -8.69
CA VAL A 163 -19.44 21.31 -9.23
C VAL A 163 -20.09 20.10 -9.88
N TYR A 164 -19.45 19.60 -10.93
CA TYR A 164 -19.73 18.29 -11.50
C TYR A 164 -18.63 17.34 -11.06
N THR A 165 -18.94 16.15 -10.57
CA THR A 165 -17.87 15.20 -10.19
C THR A 165 -17.74 14.08 -11.23
N LEU A 166 -16.50 13.77 -11.64
CA LEU A 166 -16.21 12.67 -12.57
C LEU A 166 -15.03 11.84 -12.05
N ALA A 167 -15.21 10.52 -11.94
CA ALA A 167 -14.13 9.61 -11.53
C ALA A 167 -14.27 8.24 -12.21
N PRO A 168 -13.22 7.41 -12.26
CA PRO A 168 -13.37 6.01 -12.65
C PRO A 168 -14.25 5.21 -11.68
N ASP A 169 -15.08 4.32 -12.21
CA ASP A 169 -16.00 3.47 -11.46
C ASP A 169 -15.28 2.32 -10.74
N TYR A 170 -14.60 2.66 -9.65
CA TYR A 170 -13.99 1.71 -8.73
C TYR A 170 -13.73 2.35 -7.36
N ALA A 171 -13.32 1.53 -6.38
CA ALA A 171 -13.20 1.94 -4.98
C ALA A 171 -12.54 3.31 -4.73
N ALA A 172 -11.46 3.66 -5.44
CA ALA A 172 -10.83 4.97 -5.21
C ALA A 172 -11.66 6.12 -5.76
N GLY A 173 -12.23 6.00 -6.97
CA GLY A 173 -13.04 7.07 -7.56
C GLY A 173 -14.23 7.43 -6.69
N HIS A 174 -14.93 6.41 -6.16
CA HIS A 174 -16.02 6.61 -5.20
C HIS A 174 -15.54 7.28 -3.91
N GLN A 175 -14.48 6.77 -3.27
CA GLN A 175 -13.98 7.33 -2.00
C GLN A 175 -13.44 8.76 -2.14
N MET A 176 -12.77 9.07 -3.25
CA MET A 176 -12.26 10.41 -3.55
C MET A 176 -13.41 11.41 -3.73
N ILE A 177 -14.41 11.06 -4.54
CA ILE A 177 -15.61 11.89 -4.76
C ILE A 177 -16.35 12.12 -3.45
N GLU A 178 -16.59 11.08 -2.65
CA GLU A 178 -17.30 11.25 -1.37
C GLU A 178 -16.51 12.09 -0.37
N GLY A 179 -15.17 11.93 -0.30
CA GLY A 179 -14.30 12.78 0.50
C GLY A 179 -14.38 14.26 0.12
N PHE A 180 -14.39 14.55 -1.18
CA PHE A 180 -14.55 15.92 -1.70
C PHE A 180 -15.95 16.48 -1.43
N LYS A 181 -17.01 15.72 -1.78
CA LYS A 181 -18.40 16.16 -1.65
C LYS A 181 -18.76 16.48 -0.21
N ALA A 182 -18.29 15.67 0.74
CA ALA A 182 -18.56 15.89 2.16
C ALA A 182 -18.13 17.29 2.64
N THR A 183 -16.96 17.77 2.22
CA THR A 183 -16.46 19.09 2.64
C THR A 183 -16.96 20.23 1.75
N PHE A 184 -17.13 19.99 0.44
CA PHE A 184 -17.68 21.00 -0.47
C PHE A 184 -19.13 21.37 -0.11
N THR A 185 -19.97 20.37 0.13
CA THR A 185 -21.37 20.59 0.52
C THR A 185 -21.51 21.16 1.92
N ALA A 186 -20.67 20.73 2.88
CA ALA A 186 -20.63 21.33 4.21
C ALA A 186 -20.24 22.82 4.19
N ALA A 187 -19.41 23.24 3.22
CA ALA A 187 -19.07 24.64 3.01
C ALA A 187 -20.19 25.46 2.35
N GLY A 188 -21.22 24.81 1.81
CA GLY A 188 -22.37 25.43 1.13
C GLY A 188 -22.37 25.28 -0.39
N GLY A 189 -21.46 24.49 -0.95
CA GLY A 189 -21.42 24.16 -2.37
C GLY A 189 -22.47 23.12 -2.80
N GLU A 190 -22.80 23.10 -4.09
CA GLU A 190 -23.78 22.20 -4.70
C GLU A 190 -23.12 21.27 -5.72
N VAL A 191 -23.42 19.98 -5.66
CA VAL A 191 -22.99 19.00 -6.68
C VAL A 191 -24.12 18.87 -7.70
N VAL A 192 -23.93 19.45 -8.89
CA VAL A 192 -24.99 19.57 -9.92
C VAL A 192 -25.01 18.41 -10.91
N GLY A 193 -24.05 17.49 -10.80
CA GLY A 193 -24.02 16.26 -11.55
C GLY A 193 -22.84 15.38 -11.15
N GLN A 194 -22.94 14.10 -11.48
CA GLN A 194 -21.93 13.11 -11.15
C GLN A 194 -21.95 11.98 -12.17
N ASP A 195 -20.76 11.57 -12.61
CA ASP A 195 -20.57 10.40 -13.44
C ASP A 195 -19.43 9.52 -12.96
N PHE A 196 -19.53 8.24 -13.29
CA PHE A 196 -18.42 7.31 -13.18
C PHE A 196 -18.08 6.70 -14.53
N THR A 197 -16.80 6.76 -14.91
CA THR A 197 -16.33 6.16 -16.15
C THR A 197 -16.06 4.67 -15.98
N PRO A 198 -16.49 3.80 -16.92
CA PRO A 198 -16.16 2.37 -16.87
C PRO A 198 -14.66 2.12 -16.69
N PHE A 199 -14.28 1.66 -15.50
CA PHE A 199 -12.87 1.48 -15.14
C PHE A 199 -12.16 0.53 -16.11
N GLN A 200 -10.95 0.90 -16.53
CA GLN A 200 -10.12 0.22 -17.54
C GLN A 200 -10.64 0.19 -18.98
N LYS A 201 -11.83 0.75 -19.26
CA LYS A 201 -12.48 0.64 -20.57
C LYS A 201 -12.67 1.99 -21.27
N THR A 202 -12.82 3.06 -20.51
CA THR A 202 -13.05 4.39 -21.09
C THR A 202 -11.82 4.92 -21.81
N GLN A 203 -11.97 5.14 -23.12
CA GLN A 203 -10.97 5.78 -23.98
C GLN A 203 -11.44 7.16 -24.47
N ASP A 204 -12.75 7.35 -24.59
CA ASP A 204 -13.34 8.63 -24.98
C ASP A 204 -14.03 9.28 -23.78
N PHE A 205 -13.55 10.47 -23.41
CA PHE A 205 -14.09 11.30 -22.32
C PHE A 205 -15.01 12.41 -22.84
N GLY A 206 -15.13 12.59 -24.16
CA GLY A 206 -15.92 13.66 -24.79
C GLY A 206 -17.37 13.72 -24.33
N PRO A 207 -18.11 12.59 -24.30
CA PRO A 207 -19.49 12.57 -23.81
C PRO A 207 -19.64 13.02 -22.36
N TYR A 208 -18.73 12.59 -21.47
CA TYR A 208 -18.73 12.99 -20.06
C TYR A 208 -18.45 14.50 -19.90
N MET A 209 -17.52 15.03 -20.69
CA MET A 209 -17.21 16.47 -20.70
C MET A 209 -18.38 17.30 -21.23
N ALA A 210 -19.12 16.80 -22.23
CA ALA A 210 -20.31 17.46 -22.74
C ALA A 210 -21.43 17.51 -21.68
N GLN A 211 -21.63 16.43 -20.92
CA GLN A 211 -22.58 16.39 -19.80
C GLN A 211 -22.17 17.33 -18.67
N ALA A 212 -20.89 17.32 -18.29
CA ALA A 212 -20.35 18.24 -17.29
C ALA A 212 -20.56 19.71 -17.70
N LYS A 213 -20.30 20.07 -18.95
CA LYS A 213 -20.55 21.41 -19.48
C LYS A 213 -22.04 21.78 -19.49
N ALA A 214 -22.92 20.83 -19.84
CA ALA A 214 -24.37 21.06 -19.87
C ALA A 214 -24.98 21.20 -18.46
N SER A 215 -24.33 20.67 -17.43
CA SER A 215 -24.80 20.76 -16.03
C SER A 215 -24.83 22.17 -15.46
N GLY A 216 -24.08 23.11 -16.07
CA GLY A 216 -23.92 24.46 -15.54
C GLY A 216 -23.02 24.53 -14.29
N ALA A 217 -22.16 23.54 -14.07
CA ALA A 217 -21.13 23.57 -13.04
C ALA A 217 -20.09 24.67 -13.32
N ASP A 218 -19.57 25.25 -12.24
CA ASP A 218 -18.45 26.21 -12.27
C ASP A 218 -17.11 25.47 -12.44
N ALA A 219 -17.04 24.21 -11.99
CA ALA A 219 -15.84 23.35 -12.05
C ALA A 219 -16.19 21.86 -12.18
N VAL A 220 -15.22 21.07 -12.64
CA VAL A 220 -15.26 19.59 -12.76
C VAL A 220 -14.10 18.99 -11.98
#